data_AF-A0A7C3N8R9-F1
#
_entry.id   AF-A0A7C3N8R9-F1
#
_cell.length_a   1.000
_cell.length_b   1.000
_cell.length_c   1.000
_cell.angle_alpha   90.00
_cell.angle_beta   90.00
_cell.angle_gamma   90.00
#
_symmetry.space_group_name_H-M   'P 1'
#
loop_
_entity.id
_entity.type
_entity.pdbx_description
1 polymer ?
#
loop_
_entity_poly.entity_id
_entity_poly.type
_entity_poly.pdbx_seq_one_letter_code
_entity_poly.pdbx_strand_id
1 'polypeptide(L)' 'MEYIVSGRGAIRVDQEDREITTGSLVFVKAGVEHRFHSITEDLNILVFFAPAEGTTPV' A
#
# COMPACT_ATOMS: atom_id res chain seq x y z
N MET A 1 -6.29 1.66 -0.26
CA MET A 1 -5.79 0.55 0.59
C MET A 1 -5.17 -0.47 -0.32
N GLU A 2 -4.08 -1.09 0.08
CA GLU A 2 -3.32 -2.00 -0.76
C GLU A 2 -3.08 -3.29 0.00
N TYR A 3 -3.44 -4.42 -0.59
CA TYR A 3 -3.25 -5.75 -0.01
C TYR A 3 -2.25 -6.54 -0.85
N ILE A 4 -1.20 -7.04 -0.21
CA ILE A 4 -0.17 -7.83 -0.87
C ILE A 4 -0.68 -9.26 -1.01
N VAL A 5 -1.06 -9.64 -2.22
CA VAL A 5 -1.55 -10.99 -2.55
C VAL A 5 -0.40 -11.99 -2.52
N SER A 6 0.77 -11.60 -3.03
CA SER A 6 2.01 -12.38 -2.94
C SER A 6 3.25 -11.50 -3.14
N GLY A 7 4.40 -12.01 -2.69
CA GLY A 7 5.72 -11.40 -2.86
C GLY A 7 6.26 -10.71 -1.60
N ARG A 8 7.45 -10.10 -1.73
CA ARG A 8 8.18 -9.44 -0.63
C ARG A 8 8.96 -8.22 -1.10
N GLY A 9 8.99 -7.19 -0.26
CA GLY A 9 9.74 -5.97 -0.50
C GLY A 9 9.56 -4.97 0.63
N ALA A 10 9.73 -3.69 0.31
CA ALA A 10 9.43 -2.59 1.22
C ALA A 10 8.54 -1.55 0.54
N ILE A 11 7.76 -0.85 1.34
CA ILE A 11 7.02 0.34 0.94
C ILE A 11 7.53 1.51 1.75
N ARG A 12 7.79 2.63 1.06
CA ARG A 12 7.89 3.92 1.71
C ARG A 12 6.53 4.59 1.68
N VAL A 13 6.04 5.01 2.84
CA VAL A 13 4.86 5.87 2.97
C VAL A 13 5.31 7.15 3.66
N ASP A 14 5.18 8.29 2.97
CA ASP A 14 5.80 9.55 3.39
C ASP A 14 7.32 9.39 3.65
N GLN A 15 7.78 9.51 4.90
CA GLN A 15 9.19 9.38 5.26
C GLN A 15 9.55 8.00 5.85
N GLU A 16 8.59 7.11 6.00
CA GLU A 16 8.75 5.85 6.73
C GLU A 16 8.84 4.65 5.78
N ASP A 17 9.87 3.82 5.97
CA ASP A 17 9.99 2.52 5.30
C ASP A 17 9.39 1.41 6.15
N ARG A 18 8.65 0.52 5.50
CA ARG A 18 8.04 -0.66 6.11
C ARG A 18 8.26 -1.87 5.23
N GLU A 19 8.66 -2.98 5.85
CA GLU A 19 8.68 -4.26 5.15
C GLU A 19 7.26 -4.73 4.85
N ILE A 20 7.08 -5.34 3.69
CA ILE A 20 5.82 -5.93 3.25
C ILE A 20 6.05 -7.36 2.77
N THR A 21 5.05 -8.18 3.03
CA THR A 21 5.01 -9.59 2.63
C THR A 21 3.57 -9.96 2.29
N THR A 22 3.34 -11.16 1.78
CA THR A 22 2.01 -11.74 1.59
C THR A 22 1.13 -11.51 2.83
N GLY A 23 -0.05 -10.94 2.62
CA GLY A 23 -1.00 -10.62 3.69
C GLY A 23 -0.84 -9.24 4.32
N SER A 24 0.24 -8.50 4.00
CA SER A 24 0.38 -7.10 4.43
C SER A 24 -0.77 -6.25 3.87
N LEU A 25 -1.33 -5.39 4.72
CA LEU A 25 -2.34 -4.40 4.34
C LEU A 25 -1.80 -2.99 4.62
N VAL A 26 -1.70 -2.18 3.58
CA VAL A 26 -1.19 -0.81 3.66
C VAL A 26 -2.35 0.17 3.44
N PHE A 27 -2.52 1.08 4.41
CA PHE A 27 -3.43 2.21 4.28
C PHE A 27 -2.62 3.47 3.99
N VAL A 28 -2.86 4.08 2.83
CA VAL A 28 -2.27 5.35 2.43
C VAL A 28 -3.36 6.42 2.45
N LYS A 29 -3.13 7.49 3.21
CA LYS A 29 -4.04 8.65 3.25
C LYS A 29 -4.00 9.39 1.91
N ALA A 30 -5.10 10.04 1.56
CA ALA A 30 -5.17 10.87 0.36
C ALA A 30 -4.07 11.94 0.37
N GLY A 31 -3.40 12.12 -0.77
CA GLY A 31 -2.31 13.07 -0.94
C GLY A 31 -0.96 12.64 -0.34
N VAL A 32 -0.88 11.48 0.33
CA VAL A 32 0.39 10.95 0.83
C VAL A 32 1.09 10.15 -0.28
N GLU A 33 2.31 10.56 -0.60
CA GLU A 33 3.16 9.82 -1.52
C GLU A 33 3.55 8.48 -0.91
N HIS A 34 3.53 7.45 -1.75
CA HIS A 34 4.01 6.11 -1.41
C HIS A 34 4.69 5.49 -2.62
N ARG A 35 5.70 4.64 -2.37
CA ARG A 35 6.37 3.86 -3.41
C ARG A 35 6.85 2.52 -2.89
N PHE A 36 6.73 1.49 -3.71
CA PHE A 36 7.36 0.19 -3.46
C PHE A 36 8.83 0.21 -3.89
N HIS A 37 9.69 -0.45 -3.13
CA HIS A 37 11.11 -0.57 -3.43
C HIS A 37 11.71 -1.81 -2.75
N SER A 38 13.01 -2.06 -2.97
CA SER A 38 13.73 -3.20 -2.39
C SER A 38 13.00 -4.53 -2.61
N ILE A 39 12.39 -4.69 -3.78
CA ILE A 39 11.57 -5.85 -4.13
C ILE A 39 12.49 -7.07 -4.32
N THR A 40 12.22 -8.14 -3.57
CA THR A 40 13.02 -9.37 -3.60
C THR A 40 12.26 -10.57 -4.17
N GLU A 41 10.93 -10.47 -4.26
CA GLU A 41 10.05 -11.41 -4.94
C GLU A 41 8.97 -10.64 -5.70
N ASP A 42 8.43 -11.21 -6.78
CA ASP A 42 7.38 -10.58 -7.59
C ASP A 42 6.19 -10.14 -6.74
N LEU A 43 5.97 -8.82 -6.67
CA LEU A 43 4.87 -8.23 -5.91
C LEU A 43 3.57 -8.25 -6.71
N ASN A 44 2.58 -8.99 -6.22
CA ASN A 44 1.21 -8.95 -6.72
C ASN A 44 0.33 -8.23 -5.69
N ILE A 45 -0.29 -7.14 -6.10
CA ILE A 45 -0.95 -6.19 -5.19
C ILE A 45 -2.38 -5.96 -5.65
N LEU A 46 -3.33 -6.08 -4.72
CA LEU A 46 -4.72 -5.70 -4.92
C LEU A 46 -4.95 -4.31 -4.32
N VAL A 47 -5.38 -3.36 -5.15
CA VAL A 47 -5.64 -1.98 -4.74
C VAL A 47 -7.14 -1.75 -4.61
N PHE A 48 -7.57 -1.29 -3.43
CA PHE A 48 -8.93 -0.84 -3.16
C PHE A 48 -8.98 0.69 -3.23
N PHE A 49 -9.77 1.20 -4.17
CA PHE A 49 -10.04 2.61 -4.32
C PHE A 49 -11.20 3.03 -3.41
N ALA A 50 -11.01 4.10 -2.65
CA ALA A 50 -12.12 4.77 -1.98
C ALA A 50 -13.01 5.46 -3.03
N PRO A 51 -14.29 5.73 -2.71
CA PRO A 51 -15.16 6.53 -3.57
C PRO A 51 -14.51 7.85 -3.96
N ALA A 52 -14.78 8.32 -5.17
CA ALA A 52 -14.19 9.57 -5.69
C ALA A 52 -14.50 10.79 -4.81
N GLU A 53 -15.64 10.80 -4.12
CA GLU A 53 -16.09 11.87 -3.23
C GLU A 53 -15.49 11.78 -1.82
N GLY A 54 -14.62 10.80 -1.56
CA GLY A 54 -14.15 10.47 -0.22
C GLY A 54 -15.24 9.84 0.65
N THR A 55 -14.88 9.47 1.87
CA THR A 55 -15.83 9.03 2.88
C THR A 55 -16.29 10.27 3.65
N THR A 56 -17.47 10.81 3.32
CA THR A 56 -18.16 11.74 4.22
C THR A 56 -18.58 10.93 5.45
N PRO A 57 -18.10 11.27 6.67
CA PRO A 57 -18.61 10.62 7.87
C PRO A 57 -20.10 10.94 7.98
N VAL A 58 -20.93 9.91 8.10
CA VAL A 58 -22.34 10.03 8.50
C VAL A 58 -22.46 10.12 10.00
#